data_AF-A0A1Y3MV24-F1
#
_entry.id   AF-A0A1Y3MV24-F1
#
_cell.length_a   1.000
_cell.length_b   1.000
_cell.length_c   1.000
_cell.angle_alpha   90.00
_cell.angle_beta   90.00
_cell.angle_gamma   90.00
#
_symmetry.space_group_name_H-M   'P 1'
#
loop_
_entity.id
_entity.type
_entity.pdbx_description
1 polymer ?
#
loop_
_entity_poly.entity_id
_entity_poly.type
_entity_poly.pdbx_seq_one_letter_code
_entity_poly.pdbx_strand_id
1 'polypeptide(L)'
;TAFKQQRLKSWQPLLTPKNVIPIFFVIGIIFLPIGIALYVSSESVKEVVLDYTKCKNGGQPPLPIRSWSYDRINNENVCSLQFYVLEDIKKPVYLYYRLTNFYQNHRNYFKSYDPEQYKSATLLQKVDSACSPFDKKGDQQYYPCGLVANSYFSGKPTILY
;
A
#
# COMPACT_ATOMS: atom_id res chain seq x y z
N THR A 1 -27.07 -39.95 -27.48
CA THR A 1 -27.07 -38.54 -27.91
C THR A 1 -25.66 -38.16 -28.33
N ALA A 2 -25.49 -37.15 -29.20
CA ALA A 2 -24.17 -36.68 -29.66
C ALA A 2 -23.20 -36.37 -28.50
N PHE A 3 -23.75 -35.97 -27.35
CA PHE A 3 -23.04 -35.79 -26.08
C PHE A 3 -22.48 -37.10 -25.50
N LYS A 4 -23.29 -38.17 -25.37
CA LYS A 4 -22.83 -39.48 -24.87
C LYS A 4 -21.83 -40.18 -25.79
N GLN A 5 -21.81 -39.84 -27.08
CA GLN A 5 -20.90 -40.39 -28.08
C GLN A 5 -19.67 -39.51 -28.37
N GLN A 6 -19.51 -38.39 -27.63
CA GLN A 6 -18.42 -37.42 -27.83
C GLN A 6 -18.28 -36.91 -29.28
N ARG A 7 -19.40 -36.75 -30.00
CA ARG A 7 -19.48 -36.23 -31.37
C ARG A 7 -20.21 -34.89 -31.42
N LEU A 8 -19.97 -34.05 -30.43
CA LEU A 8 -20.46 -32.67 -30.43
C LEU A 8 -19.73 -31.87 -31.52
N LYS A 9 -20.41 -30.90 -32.13
CA LYS A 9 -19.78 -29.95 -33.05
C LYS A 9 -18.70 -29.20 -32.27
N SER A 10 -17.45 -29.49 -32.57
CA SER A 10 -16.29 -28.81 -32.00
C SER A 10 -15.62 -27.99 -33.10
N TRP A 11 -15.10 -26.84 -32.71
CA TRP A 11 -14.17 -26.09 -33.54
C TRP A 11 -12.76 -26.42 -33.06
N GLN A 12 -11.92 -26.88 -33.97
CA GLN A 12 -10.52 -27.21 -33.68
C GLN A 12 -9.62 -26.18 -34.38
N PRO A 13 -9.20 -25.10 -33.68
CA PRO A 13 -8.33 -24.10 -34.28
C PRO A 13 -6.96 -24.70 -34.58
N LEU A 14 -6.61 -24.77 -35.86
CA LEU A 14 -5.24 -25.10 -36.25
C LEU A 14 -4.39 -23.82 -36.26
N LEU A 15 -3.50 -23.70 -35.28
CA LEU A 15 -2.59 -22.57 -35.08
C LEU A 15 -1.45 -22.60 -36.10
N THR A 16 -1.78 -22.31 -37.36
CA THR A 16 -0.78 -22.16 -38.42
C THR A 16 -0.21 -20.73 -38.43
N PRO A 17 1.05 -20.52 -38.89
CA PRO A 17 1.64 -19.19 -38.98
C PRO A 17 0.77 -18.18 -39.74
N LYS A 18 0.06 -18.64 -40.79
CA LYS A 18 -0.85 -17.81 -41.59
C LYS A 18 -2.02 -17.23 -40.80
N ASN A 19 -2.50 -17.93 -39.77
CA ASN A 19 -3.63 -17.49 -38.94
C ASN A 19 -3.15 -16.70 -37.71
N VAL A 20 -1.99 -17.05 -37.17
CA VAL A 20 -1.50 -16.51 -35.89
C VAL A 20 -0.80 -15.15 -36.05
N ILE A 21 -0.03 -14.97 -37.12
CA ILE A 21 0.68 -13.71 -37.42
C ILE A 21 -0.28 -12.49 -37.47
N PRO A 22 -1.41 -12.50 -38.21
CA PRO A 22 -2.29 -11.33 -38.26
C PRO A 22 -2.94 -11.02 -36.90
N ILE A 23 -3.25 -12.04 -36.08
CA ILE A 23 -3.79 -11.85 -34.74
C ILE A 23 -2.79 -11.10 -33.85
N PHE A 24 -1.50 -11.47 -33.92
CA PHE A 24 -0.45 -10.76 -33.17
C PHE A 24 -0.29 -9.30 -33.63
N PHE A 25 -0.39 -9.02 -34.93
CA PHE A 25 -0.36 -7.64 -35.42
C PHE A 25 -1.54 -6.81 -34.90
N VAL A 26 -2.75 -7.37 -34.88
CA VAL A 26 -3.93 -6.69 -34.35
C VAL A 26 -3.76 -6.39 -32.85
N ILE A 27 -3.31 -7.36 -32.07
CA ILE A 27 -3.04 -7.17 -30.63
C ILE A 27 -1.95 -6.09 -30.44
N GLY A 28 -0.88 -6.12 -31.25
CA GLY A 28 0.19 -5.13 -31.20
C GLY A 28 -0.31 -3.71 -31.49
N ILE A 29 -1.13 -3.54 -32.54
CA ILE A 29 -1.71 -2.23 -32.91
C ILE A 29 -2.62 -1.69 -31.81
N ILE A 30 -3.28 -2.55 -31.03
CA ILE A 30 -4.13 -2.12 -29.90
C ILE A 30 -3.28 -1.81 -28.67
N PHE A 31 -2.31 -2.66 -28.33
CA PHE A 31 -1.53 -2.51 -27.10
C PHE A 31 -0.47 -1.40 -27.19
N LEU A 32 0.02 -1.09 -28.38
CA LEU A 32 1.00 -0.01 -28.58
C LEU A 32 0.47 1.38 -28.16
N PRO A 33 -0.68 1.87 -28.66
CA PRO A 33 -1.23 3.16 -28.22
C PRO A 33 -1.64 3.15 -26.75
N ILE A 34 -2.17 2.03 -26.24
CA ILE A 34 -2.51 1.89 -24.81
C ILE A 34 -1.24 2.01 -23.95
N GLY A 35 -0.17 1.33 -24.33
CA GLY A 35 1.12 1.39 -23.65
C GLY A 35 1.73 2.79 -23.66
N ILE A 36 1.67 3.49 -24.80
CA ILE A 36 2.13 4.88 -24.91
C ILE A 36 1.31 5.79 -23.99
N ALA A 37 -0.02 5.67 -24.00
CA ALA A 37 -0.88 6.47 -23.13
C ALA A 37 -0.61 6.22 -21.64
N LEU A 38 -0.44 4.96 -21.23
CA LEU A 38 -0.08 4.60 -19.85
C LEU A 38 1.30 5.13 -19.47
N TYR A 39 2.28 5.06 -20.38
CA TYR A 39 3.64 5.56 -20.13
C TYR A 39 3.64 7.08 -19.91
N VAL A 40 3.00 7.84 -20.78
CA VAL A 40 2.87 9.30 -20.64
C VAL A 40 2.13 9.65 -19.35
N SER A 41 1.07 8.90 -19.02
CA SER A 41 0.35 9.09 -17.75
C SER A 41 1.25 8.81 -16.54
N SER A 42 2.12 7.81 -16.60
CA SER A 42 3.04 7.47 -15.51
C SER A 42 4.10 8.55 -15.28
N GLU A 43 4.71 9.08 -16.35
CA GLU A 43 5.71 10.16 -16.28
C GLU A 43 5.14 11.49 -15.78
N SER A 44 3.82 11.68 -15.90
CA SER A 44 3.14 12.88 -15.41
C SER A 44 3.03 12.94 -13.87
N VAL A 45 3.20 11.80 -13.20
CA VAL A 45 3.12 11.72 -11.73
C VAL A 45 4.46 12.14 -11.15
N LYS A 46 4.46 13.21 -10.36
CA LYS A 46 5.65 13.73 -9.67
C LYS A 46 5.60 13.33 -8.21
N GLU A 47 6.66 12.66 -7.74
CA GLU A 47 6.80 12.22 -6.35
C GLU A 47 8.12 12.71 -5.73
N VAL A 48 8.07 13.01 -4.44
CA VAL A 48 9.25 13.32 -3.62
C VAL A 48 9.26 12.37 -2.44
N VAL A 49 10.34 11.59 -2.32
CA VAL A 49 10.50 10.59 -1.27
C VAL A 49 11.55 11.07 -0.28
N LEU A 50 11.16 11.17 0.99
CA LEU A 50 12.01 11.66 2.07
C LEU A 50 12.19 10.54 3.10
N ASP A 51 13.40 9.98 3.22
CA ASP A 51 13.72 8.98 4.23
C ASP A 51 14.20 9.65 5.53
N TYR A 52 13.34 9.63 6.54
CA TYR A 52 13.59 10.22 7.86
C TYR A 52 13.98 9.18 8.93
N THR A 53 14.24 7.93 8.55
CA THR A 53 14.45 6.81 9.50
C THR A 53 15.59 7.07 10.48
N LYS A 54 16.67 7.73 10.03
CA LYS A 54 17.88 7.98 10.84
C LYS A 54 17.92 9.36 11.50
N CYS A 55 16.85 10.15 11.41
CA CYS A 55 16.82 11.53 11.90
C CYS A 55 17.22 11.65 13.38
N LYS A 56 16.76 10.72 14.22
CA LYS A 56 17.11 10.68 15.66
C LYS A 56 18.59 10.44 15.94
N ASN A 57 19.24 9.63 15.10
CA ASN A 57 20.64 9.23 15.33
C ASN A 57 21.62 10.32 14.87
N GLY A 58 21.12 11.37 14.20
CA GLY A 58 21.94 12.40 13.58
C GLY A 58 22.68 11.90 12.33
N GLY A 59 23.55 12.77 11.80
CA GLY A 59 24.33 12.52 10.59
C GLY A 59 23.86 13.32 9.38
N GLN A 60 24.53 13.09 8.25
CA GLN A 60 24.16 13.72 6.98
C GLN A 60 22.86 13.10 6.46
N PRO A 61 21.84 13.92 6.13
CA PRO A 61 20.58 13.41 5.61
C PRO A 61 20.75 12.88 4.18
N PRO A 62 19.94 11.88 3.77
CA PRO A 62 19.94 11.42 2.39
C PRO A 62 19.28 12.47 1.46
N LEU A 63 19.76 12.55 0.22
CA LEU A 63 19.09 13.35 -0.82
C LEU A 63 17.64 12.88 -0.99
N PRO A 64 16.66 13.78 -1.24
CA PRO A 64 16.77 15.22 -1.51
C PRO A 64 16.69 16.13 -0.26
N ILE A 65 16.87 15.59 0.96
CA ILE A 65 16.83 16.39 2.19
C ILE A 65 18.13 17.21 2.30
N ARG A 66 18.02 18.53 2.44
CA ARG A 66 19.17 19.46 2.59
C ARG A 66 19.72 19.43 4.01
N SER A 67 18.83 19.49 4.98
CA SER A 67 19.15 19.52 6.40
C SER A 67 17.99 18.92 7.18
N TRP A 68 18.31 18.32 8.33
CA TRP A 68 17.33 17.90 9.30
C TRP A 68 17.75 18.30 10.71
N SER A 69 16.78 18.50 11.59
CA SER A 69 17.00 18.72 13.02
C SER A 69 16.16 17.73 13.81
N TYR A 70 16.71 17.27 14.93
CA TYR A 70 15.99 16.41 15.86
C TYR A 70 15.92 17.11 17.21
N ASP A 71 14.71 17.55 17.55
CA ASP A 71 14.44 18.37 18.72
C ASP A 71 13.38 17.73 19.61
N ARG A 72 13.41 18.04 20.91
CA ARG A 72 12.39 17.60 21.86
C ARG A 72 11.53 18.79 22.27
N ILE A 73 10.35 18.91 21.67
CA ILE A 73 9.42 20.02 21.90
C ILE A 73 8.24 19.48 22.71
N ASN A 74 7.88 20.12 23.82
CA ASN A 74 6.76 19.70 24.69
C ASN A 74 6.80 18.22 25.08
N ASN A 75 8.00 17.69 25.33
CA ASN A 75 8.24 16.28 25.66
C ASN A 75 8.04 15.28 24.50
N GLU A 76 7.71 15.75 23.29
CA GLU A 76 7.61 14.96 22.07
C GLU A 76 8.91 15.04 21.25
N ASN A 77 9.29 13.95 20.60
CA ASN A 77 10.43 13.91 19.69
C ASN A 77 9.99 14.37 18.30
N VAL A 78 10.54 15.49 17.83
CA VAL A 78 10.20 16.11 16.55
C VAL A 78 11.39 16.04 15.60
N CYS A 79 11.16 15.53 14.39
CA CYS A 79 12.13 15.55 13.31
C CYS A 79 11.71 16.59 12.27
N SER A 80 12.48 17.68 12.15
CA SER A 80 12.25 18.74 11.17
C SER A 80 13.10 18.49 9.94
N LEU A 81 12.48 18.42 8.76
CA LEU A 81 13.15 18.15 7.49
C LEU A 81 13.06 19.37 6.59
N GLN A 82 14.19 19.81 6.04
CA GLN A 82 14.23 20.84 5.00
C GLN A 82 14.62 20.21 3.66
N PHE A 83 13.75 20.34 2.66
CA PHE A 83 13.95 19.79 1.32
C PHE A 83 13.44 20.78 0.27
N TYR A 84 13.85 20.58 -0.98
CA TYR A 84 13.37 21.38 -2.11
C TYR A 84 12.55 20.52 -3.05
N VAL A 85 11.49 21.12 -3.57
CA VAL A 85 10.68 20.57 -4.65
C VAL A 85 11.15 21.26 -5.93
N LEU A 86 11.90 20.54 -6.76
CA LEU A 86 12.54 21.10 -7.96
C LEU A 86 11.58 21.27 -9.13
N GLU A 87 10.51 20.48 -9.16
CA GLU A 87 9.49 20.50 -10.21
C GLU A 87 8.13 20.85 -9.60
N ASP A 88 7.34 21.67 -10.31
CA ASP A 88 6.01 22.04 -9.84
C ASP A 88 5.07 20.82 -9.80
N ILE A 89 4.53 20.52 -8.62
CA ILE A 89 3.61 19.40 -8.42
C ILE A 89 2.18 19.91 -8.62
N LYS A 90 1.57 19.50 -9.73
CA LYS A 90 0.17 19.84 -10.04
C LYS A 90 -0.77 19.29 -8.96
N LYS A 91 -1.71 20.12 -8.53
CA LYS A 91 -2.76 19.74 -7.57
C LYS A 91 -3.65 18.61 -8.15
N PRO A 92 -4.20 17.70 -7.32
CA PRO A 92 -4.09 17.62 -5.85
C PRO A 92 -2.78 16.97 -5.39
N VAL A 93 -2.25 17.45 -4.26
CA VAL A 93 -1.06 16.89 -3.62
C VAL A 93 -1.48 15.93 -2.50
N TYR A 94 -0.89 14.75 -2.46
CA TYR A 94 -1.12 13.75 -1.43
C TYR A 94 0.15 13.51 -0.62
N LEU A 95 -0.03 13.29 0.68
CA LEU A 95 1.05 12.93 1.60
C LEU A 95 0.87 11.48 2.04
N TYR A 96 1.90 10.67 1.83
CA TYR A 96 1.94 9.27 2.24
C TYR A 96 3.15 9.02 3.14
N TYR A 97 3.00 8.08 4.07
CA TYR A 97 4.13 7.50 4.79
C TYR A 97 4.43 6.11 4.22
N ARG A 98 5.72 5.76 4.13
CA ARG A 98 6.17 4.47 3.60
C ARG A 98 6.95 3.74 4.68
N LEU A 99 6.53 2.51 4.97
CA LEU A 99 7.22 1.61 5.88
C LEU A 99 7.84 0.45 5.08
N THR A 100 9.14 0.23 5.24
CA THR A 100 9.85 -0.93 4.68
C THR A 100 10.09 -1.98 5.76
N ASN A 101 10.17 -3.25 5.39
CA ASN A 101 10.33 -4.37 6.33
C ASN A 101 9.22 -4.47 7.39
N PHE A 102 8.01 -4.03 7.05
CA PHE A 102 6.82 -4.17 7.88
C PHE A 102 5.82 -5.12 7.20
N TYR A 103 5.70 -6.33 7.73
CA TYR A 103 4.98 -7.44 7.10
C TYR A 103 3.47 -7.44 7.42
N GLN A 104 2.75 -6.40 6.96
CA GLN A 104 1.29 -6.33 7.14
C GLN A 104 0.53 -7.47 6.47
N ASN A 105 1.12 -8.09 5.45
CA ASN A 105 0.55 -9.23 4.74
C ASN A 105 0.75 -10.58 5.47
N HIS A 106 1.43 -10.62 6.61
CA HIS A 106 1.60 -11.86 7.36
C HIS A 106 0.23 -12.39 7.80
N ARG A 107 -0.06 -13.69 7.54
CA ARG A 107 -1.39 -14.30 7.74
C ARG A 107 -1.98 -14.03 9.12
N ASN A 108 -1.18 -14.16 10.17
CA ASN A 108 -1.65 -13.94 11.55
C ASN A 108 -1.80 -12.45 11.87
N TYR A 109 -1.01 -11.57 11.24
CA TYR A 109 -1.16 -10.12 11.40
C TYR A 109 -2.47 -9.65 10.77
N PHE A 110 -2.69 -10.03 9.50
CA PHE A 110 -3.88 -9.63 8.74
C PHE A 110 -5.18 -10.11 9.38
N LYS A 111 -5.18 -11.29 10.01
CA LYS A 111 -6.36 -11.85 10.68
C LYS A 111 -6.60 -11.31 12.09
N SER A 112 -5.63 -10.60 12.69
CA SER A 112 -5.70 -10.19 14.08
C SER A 112 -6.39 -8.83 14.22
N TYR A 113 -7.71 -8.86 14.06
CA TYR A 113 -8.64 -7.78 14.34
C TYR A 113 -10.04 -8.34 14.56
N ASP A 114 -10.91 -7.56 15.19
CA ASP A 114 -12.32 -7.91 15.38
C ASP A 114 -13.22 -7.00 14.51
N PRO A 115 -13.92 -7.55 13.49
CA PRO A 115 -14.80 -6.77 12.63
C PRO A 115 -15.96 -6.12 13.38
N GLU A 116 -16.47 -6.75 14.45
CA GLU A 116 -17.64 -6.26 15.18
C GLU A 116 -17.28 -5.04 16.03
N GLN A 117 -16.04 -4.98 16.56
CA GLN A 117 -15.52 -3.77 17.22
C GLN A 117 -15.42 -2.57 16.28
N TYR A 118 -15.12 -2.78 14.99
CA TYR A 118 -15.05 -1.67 14.03
C TYR A 118 -16.41 -1.18 13.56
N LYS A 119 -17.44 -2.03 13.64
CA LYS A 119 -18.81 -1.67 13.25
C LYS A 119 -19.61 -1.03 14.39
N SER A 120 -19.32 -1.38 15.64
CA SER A 120 -20.15 -1.02 16.78
C SER A 120 -19.31 -0.55 17.97
N ALA A 121 -19.72 0.57 18.58
CA ALA A 121 -19.12 1.09 19.82
C ALA A 121 -19.56 0.32 21.09
N THR A 122 -20.28 -0.80 20.94
CA THR A 122 -20.79 -1.58 22.07
C THR A 122 -19.76 -2.64 22.48
N LEU A 123 -19.45 -2.71 23.78
CA LEU A 123 -18.57 -3.73 24.34
C LEU A 123 -19.14 -5.12 24.05
N LEU A 124 -18.41 -5.92 23.28
CA LEU A 124 -18.78 -7.29 22.99
C LEU A 124 -18.53 -8.16 24.22
N GLN A 125 -19.50 -8.98 24.62
CA GLN A 125 -19.34 -9.93 25.74
C GLN A 125 -18.28 -11.00 25.46
N LYS A 126 -17.84 -11.16 24.21
CA LYS A 126 -16.84 -12.16 23.81
C LYS A 126 -15.97 -11.59 22.69
N VAL A 127 -14.68 -11.40 23.00
CA VAL A 127 -13.64 -11.10 22.01
C VAL A 127 -13.37 -12.37 21.20
N ASP A 128 -13.34 -12.25 19.88
CA ASP A 128 -12.88 -13.38 19.05
C ASP A 128 -11.42 -13.72 19.37
N SER A 129 -11.12 -15.02 19.41
CA SER A 129 -9.76 -15.56 19.58
C SER A 129 -8.77 -15.09 18.51
N ALA A 130 -9.27 -14.58 17.38
CA ALA A 130 -8.46 -14.02 16.30
C ALA A 130 -7.59 -12.83 16.75
N CYS A 131 -8.02 -12.08 17.77
CA CYS A 131 -7.26 -10.95 18.32
C CYS A 131 -6.08 -11.37 19.22
N SER A 132 -5.93 -12.65 19.57
CA SER A 132 -4.83 -13.13 20.41
C SER A 132 -3.45 -12.79 19.78
N PRO A 133 -2.47 -12.31 20.55
CA PRO A 133 -2.45 -12.14 22.02
C PRO A 133 -2.96 -10.77 22.52
N PHE A 134 -3.41 -9.89 21.63
CA PHE A 134 -3.88 -8.54 21.96
C PHE A 134 -5.41 -8.47 22.03
N ASP A 135 -6.03 -9.47 22.66
CA ASP A 135 -7.47 -9.56 22.90
C ASP A 135 -7.88 -8.94 24.25
N LYS A 136 -7.11 -9.17 25.31
CA LYS A 136 -7.38 -8.63 26.65
C LYS A 136 -6.12 -8.43 27.52
N LYS A 137 -6.24 -7.55 28.52
CA LYS A 137 -5.28 -7.35 29.61
C LYS A 137 -5.99 -7.60 30.94
N GLY A 138 -5.80 -8.80 31.50
CA GLY A 138 -6.58 -9.24 32.66
C GLY A 138 -8.06 -9.42 32.28
N ASP A 139 -8.96 -8.79 33.03
CA ASP A 139 -10.40 -8.79 32.75
C ASP A 139 -10.84 -7.66 31.80
N GLN A 140 -9.92 -6.78 31.39
CA GLN A 140 -10.21 -5.67 30.48
C GLN A 140 -9.88 -6.05 29.04
N GLN A 141 -10.87 -5.93 28.14
CA GLN A 141 -10.68 -6.15 26.71
C GLN A 141 -9.97 -4.96 26.04
N TYR A 142 -9.11 -5.23 25.06
CA TYR A 142 -8.54 -4.17 24.21
C TYR A 142 -9.57 -3.65 23.22
N TYR A 143 -9.68 -2.33 23.08
CA TYR A 143 -10.54 -1.68 22.10
C TYR A 143 -9.80 -0.54 21.39
N PRO A 144 -9.52 -0.66 20.08
CA PRO A 144 -9.64 -1.87 19.25
C PRO A 144 -8.62 -2.97 19.62
N CYS A 145 -8.97 -4.24 19.41
CA CYS A 145 -8.12 -5.40 19.68
C CYS A 145 -7.27 -5.82 18.46
N GLY A 146 -6.25 -6.64 18.72
CA GLY A 146 -5.46 -7.32 17.71
C GLY A 146 -4.17 -6.60 17.30
N LEU A 147 -3.34 -7.33 16.53
CA LEU A 147 -2.02 -6.86 16.10
C LEU A 147 -2.11 -5.61 15.22
N VAL A 148 -3.11 -5.53 14.34
CA VAL A 148 -3.28 -4.41 13.40
C VAL A 148 -3.45 -3.09 14.14
N ALA A 149 -4.34 -3.08 15.14
CA ALA A 149 -4.60 -1.92 15.97
C ALA A 149 -3.40 -1.57 16.87
N ASN A 150 -2.80 -2.58 17.50
CA ASN A 150 -1.70 -2.37 18.45
C ASN A 150 -0.43 -1.80 17.79
N SER A 151 -0.14 -2.15 16.54
CA SER A 151 1.00 -1.62 15.78
C SER A 151 0.62 -0.51 14.79
N TYR A 152 -0.39 0.30 15.13
CA TYR A 152 -0.73 1.48 14.35
C TYR A 152 0.44 2.47 14.26
N PHE A 153 0.59 3.11 13.10
CA PHE A 153 1.63 4.10 12.87
C PHE A 153 1.32 5.40 13.64
N SER A 154 2.12 5.72 14.65
CA SER A 154 1.89 6.85 15.56
C SER A 154 2.51 8.18 15.09
N GLY A 155 3.22 8.20 13.97
CA GLY A 155 3.85 9.43 13.46
C GLY A 155 2.84 10.46 12.99
N LYS A 156 3.09 11.73 13.31
CA LYS A 156 2.22 12.87 12.94
C LYS A 156 2.99 13.78 11.96
N PRO A 157 2.89 13.55 10.64
CA PRO A 157 3.59 14.39 9.68
C PRO A 157 2.86 15.73 9.51
N THR A 158 3.62 16.82 9.51
CA THR A 158 3.12 18.18 9.29
C THR A 158 3.97 18.83 8.19
N ILE A 159 3.31 19.41 7.19
CA ILE A 159 3.97 20.18 6.13
C ILE A 159 3.73 21.66 6.42
N LEU A 160 4.83 22.43 6.44
CA LEU A 160 4.82 23.89 6.49
C LEU A 160 5.29 24.40 5.12
N TYR A 161 4.58 25.39 4.58
CA TYR A 161 4.86 26.01 3.28
C TYR A 161 5.59 27.34 3.47
#